data_AF-A0AAV6PPG2-F1
#
_entry.id   AF-A0AAV6PPG2-F1
#
_cell.length_a   1.000
_cell.length_b   1.000
_cell.length_c   1.000
_cell.angle_alpha   90.00
_cell.angle_beta   90.00
_cell.angle_gamma   90.00
#
_symmetry.space_group_name_H-M   'P 1'
#
loop_
_entity.id
_entity.type
_entity.pdbx_description
1 polymer ?
#
loop_
_entity_poly.entity_id
_entity_poly.type
_entity_poly.pdbx_seq_one_letter_code
_entity_poly.pdbx_strand_id
1 'polypeptide(L)'
;CSWLLREWKGPRTKDDLRAYFILVQNPQYSSSSTFVIYAHLLRQIAALSEADHHFLVHWLKKLSTFWRFKQLAPHPQFISHSPVPAVMSFSLTKCSWWIYAANSVSSPPIMPFTDFYNITLDHMDFMEEYRTWQNYGNSNRFSFCQFPFILSTVVKKAIIQKDSEQQMISQARQSLVSKVSRRQRVDMNLLFLNIKVRRAQLLTDSLDELTRKRCDLKKKLKVTFVGEAGLDMGGLTKEWFLLLVRQIFHTDYGMFTYMKDSRCHWFSSWKCDNYSEFQLVGT
;
A
#
# COMPACT_ATOMS: atom_id res chain seq x y z
N CYS A 1 21.63 -33.46 20.50
CA CYS A 1 21.01 -32.58 19.48
C CYS A 1 20.08 -31.47 20.02
N SER A 2 19.90 -31.28 21.34
CA SER A 2 19.01 -30.21 21.86
C SER A 2 19.70 -28.85 22.11
N TRP A 3 21.03 -28.78 22.05
CA TRP A 3 21.78 -27.56 22.36
C TRP A 3 21.87 -26.55 21.21
N LEU A 4 21.76 -27.00 19.95
CA LEU A 4 21.77 -26.14 18.76
C LEU A 4 20.46 -25.34 18.57
N LEU A 5 19.43 -25.64 19.38
CA LEU A 5 18.11 -25.00 19.32
C LEU A 5 17.86 -24.05 20.50
N ARG A 6 18.83 -23.80 21.38
CA ARG A 6 18.69 -22.78 22.43
C ARG A 6 18.70 -21.39 21.78
N GLU A 7 17.60 -20.67 21.92
CA GLU A 7 17.51 -19.25 21.58
C GLU A 7 18.58 -18.48 22.37
N TRP A 8 19.59 -17.98 21.67
CA TRP A 8 20.65 -17.20 22.29
C TRP A 8 20.13 -15.79 22.58
N LYS A 9 20.10 -15.43 23.87
CA LYS A 9 19.51 -14.18 24.38
C LYS A 9 20.53 -13.06 24.68
N GLY A 10 21.81 -13.24 24.31
CA GLY A 10 22.85 -12.22 24.51
C GLY A 10 22.97 -11.24 23.32
N PRO A 11 23.60 -10.06 23.53
CA PRO A 11 23.91 -9.12 22.45
C PRO A 11 24.81 -9.79 21.41
N ARG A 12 24.50 -9.58 20.12
CA ARG A 12 25.26 -10.17 19.01
C ARG A 12 26.48 -9.33 18.70
N THR A 13 27.60 -9.98 18.47
CA THR A 13 28.83 -9.33 17.99
C THR A 13 28.75 -9.12 16.48
N LYS A 14 29.62 -8.27 15.92
CA LYS A 14 29.75 -8.11 14.46
C LYS A 14 30.14 -9.41 13.76
N ASP A 15 30.89 -10.29 14.44
CA ASP A 15 31.28 -11.59 13.88
C ASP A 15 30.10 -12.56 13.83
N ASP A 16 29.19 -12.51 14.80
CA ASP A 16 27.92 -13.25 14.75
C ASP A 16 27.07 -12.80 13.56
N LEU A 17 26.99 -11.49 13.30
CA LEU A 17 26.27 -10.97 12.14
C LEU A 17 26.90 -11.42 10.81
N ARG A 18 28.23 -11.46 10.73
CA ARG A 18 28.96 -11.99 9.57
C ARG A 18 28.64 -13.48 9.38
N ALA A 19 28.61 -14.25 10.46
CA ALA A 19 28.23 -15.66 10.41
C ALA A 19 26.81 -15.83 9.89
N TYR A 20 25.84 -15.04 10.38
CA TYR A 20 24.48 -15.04 9.86
C TYR A 20 24.41 -14.69 8.37
N PHE A 21 25.14 -13.66 7.96
CA PHE A 21 25.21 -13.23 6.57
C PHE A 21 25.81 -14.31 5.64
N ILE A 22 26.81 -15.05 6.09
CA ILE A 22 27.40 -16.17 5.33
C ILE A 22 26.45 -17.36 5.29
N LEU A 23 25.90 -17.74 6.45
CA LEU A 23 25.02 -18.89 6.58
C LEU A 23 23.80 -18.74 5.69
N VAL A 24 23.15 -17.57 5.69
CA VAL A 24 21.91 -17.37 4.93
C VAL A 24 22.11 -17.57 3.42
N GLN A 25 23.32 -17.34 2.90
CA GLN A 25 23.69 -17.56 1.50
C GLN A 25 23.99 -19.02 1.13
N ASN A 26 23.78 -19.97 2.06
CA ASN A 26 24.08 -21.37 1.79
C ASN A 26 23.12 -21.96 0.74
N PRO A 27 23.62 -22.43 -0.42
CA PRO A 27 22.77 -22.93 -1.51
C PRO A 27 21.97 -24.18 -1.13
N GLN A 28 22.40 -24.92 -0.09
CA GLN A 28 21.69 -26.11 0.41
C GLN A 28 20.27 -25.80 0.90
N TYR A 29 20.00 -24.53 1.28
CA TYR A 29 18.67 -24.08 1.69
C TYR A 29 17.62 -24.09 0.57
N SER A 30 18.03 -24.35 -0.67
CA SER A 30 17.12 -24.60 -1.79
C SER A 30 16.46 -25.99 -1.71
N SER A 31 16.98 -26.90 -0.88
CA SER A 31 16.44 -28.26 -0.71
C SER A 31 15.41 -28.33 0.42
N SER A 32 14.28 -29.01 0.17
CA SER A 32 13.23 -29.24 1.17
C SER A 32 13.72 -29.91 2.46
N SER A 33 14.80 -30.70 2.41
CA SER A 33 15.37 -31.37 3.59
C SER A 33 16.01 -30.40 4.60
N THR A 34 16.32 -29.18 4.18
CA THR A 34 17.01 -28.18 5.01
C THR A 34 16.09 -27.05 5.48
N PHE A 35 14.82 -27.07 5.08
CA PHE A 35 13.84 -26.03 5.36
C PHE A 35 13.67 -25.73 6.84
N VAL A 36 13.70 -26.75 7.70
CA VAL A 36 13.62 -26.57 9.16
C VAL A 36 14.79 -25.74 9.67
N ILE A 37 16.01 -26.09 9.26
CA ILE A 37 17.24 -25.38 9.64
C ILE A 37 17.21 -23.94 9.12
N TYR A 38 16.77 -23.76 7.87
CA TYR A 38 16.64 -22.43 7.27
C TYR A 38 15.63 -21.55 8.02
N ALA A 39 14.45 -22.08 8.36
CA ALA A 39 13.47 -21.36 9.17
C ALA A 39 14.01 -20.95 10.55
N HIS A 40 14.79 -21.82 11.20
CA HIS A 40 15.43 -21.47 12.47
C HIS A 40 16.45 -20.32 12.30
N LEU A 41 17.29 -20.40 11.27
CA LEU A 41 18.24 -19.33 10.94
C LEU A 41 17.52 -17.99 10.69
N LEU A 42 16.50 -18.02 9.83
CA LEU A 42 15.69 -16.85 9.52
C LEU A 42 15.05 -16.27 10.79
N ARG A 43 14.48 -17.09 11.67
CA ARG A 43 13.90 -16.64 12.94
C ARG A 43 14.92 -15.94 13.84
N GLN A 44 16.16 -16.45 13.90
CA GLN A 44 17.24 -15.79 14.65
C GLN A 44 17.60 -14.44 14.04
N ILE A 45 17.64 -14.35 12.70
CA ILE A 45 17.89 -13.09 11.99
C ILE A 45 16.74 -12.09 12.24
N ALA A 46 15.48 -12.53 12.22
CA ALA A 46 14.34 -11.65 12.49
C ALA A 46 14.26 -11.15 13.94
N ALA A 47 14.91 -11.84 14.88
CA ALA A 47 14.99 -11.44 16.29
C ALA A 47 16.16 -10.48 16.59
N LEU A 48 16.97 -10.12 15.58
CA LEU A 48 18.04 -9.14 15.73
C LEU A 48 17.50 -7.74 16.03
N SER A 49 18.37 -6.87 16.55
CA SER A 49 18.02 -5.46 16.76
C SER A 49 17.93 -4.71 15.43
N GLU A 50 17.24 -3.57 15.39
CA GLU A 50 17.16 -2.74 14.18
C GLU A 50 18.56 -2.30 13.69
N ALA A 51 19.48 -2.01 14.61
CA ALA A 51 20.86 -1.65 14.28
C ALA A 51 21.58 -2.80 13.54
N ASP A 52 21.37 -4.04 13.99
CA ASP A 52 21.94 -5.23 13.36
C ASP A 52 21.32 -5.50 11.98
N HIS A 53 20.01 -5.28 11.83
CA HIS A 53 19.35 -5.36 10.53
C HIS A 53 19.92 -4.34 9.54
N HIS A 54 20.25 -3.12 9.97
CA HIS A 54 20.89 -2.13 9.11
C HIS A 54 22.25 -2.60 8.58
N PHE A 55 23.06 -3.27 9.39
CA PHE A 55 24.33 -3.87 8.92
C PHE A 55 24.08 -4.96 7.87
N LEU A 56 23.10 -5.85 8.11
CA LEU A 56 22.73 -6.89 7.15
C LEU A 56 22.24 -6.30 5.83
N VAL A 57 21.34 -5.31 5.88
CA VAL A 57 20.81 -4.60 4.70
C VAL A 57 21.96 -3.98 3.89
N HIS A 58 22.91 -3.33 4.56
CA HIS A 58 24.07 -2.72 3.89
C HIS A 58 25.00 -3.77 3.26
N TRP A 59 25.21 -4.93 3.89
CA TRP A 59 26.01 -6.01 3.30
C TRP A 59 25.30 -6.69 2.13
N LEU A 60 23.99 -6.90 2.22
CA LEU A 60 23.17 -7.47 1.15
C LEU A 60 23.12 -6.55 -0.07
N LYS A 61 23.05 -5.24 0.13
CA LYS A 61 23.18 -4.24 -0.95
C LYS A 61 24.46 -4.43 -1.78
N LYS A 62 25.55 -4.90 -1.16
CA LYS A 62 26.83 -5.15 -1.83
C LYS A 62 26.88 -6.50 -2.57
N LEU A 63 25.92 -7.39 -2.34
CA LEU A 63 25.82 -8.64 -3.11
C LEU A 63 25.27 -8.31 -4.50
N SER A 64 26.18 -8.14 -5.46
CA SER A 64 25.85 -7.82 -6.86
C SER A 64 25.17 -8.97 -7.62
N THR A 65 25.14 -10.18 -7.07
CA THR A 65 24.59 -11.37 -7.75
C THR A 65 23.12 -11.62 -7.43
N PHE A 66 22.25 -11.37 -8.42
CA PHE A 66 20.82 -11.70 -8.43
C PHE A 66 20.50 -13.11 -7.93
N TRP A 67 21.23 -14.14 -8.40
CA TRP A 67 20.96 -15.53 -8.03
C TRP A 67 21.11 -15.83 -6.54
N ARG A 68 22.14 -15.24 -5.91
CA ARG A 68 22.35 -15.37 -4.47
C ARG A 68 21.26 -14.62 -3.72
N PHE A 69 20.85 -13.45 -4.22
CA PHE A 69 19.77 -12.66 -3.60
C PHE A 69 18.40 -13.35 -3.70
N LYS A 70 18.10 -13.98 -4.84
CA LYS A 70 16.85 -14.73 -5.06
C LYS A 70 16.76 -16.00 -4.22
N GLN A 71 17.89 -16.67 -3.96
CA GLN A 71 17.94 -17.82 -3.04
C GLN A 71 17.63 -17.43 -1.59
N LEU A 72 17.85 -16.17 -1.20
CA LEU A 72 17.53 -15.67 0.14
C LEU A 72 16.04 -15.39 0.31
N ALA A 73 15.35 -15.00 -0.75
CA ALA A 73 13.91 -14.80 -0.70
C ALA A 73 13.22 -16.14 -0.39
N PRO A 74 12.36 -16.23 0.63
CA PRO A 74 11.72 -17.48 0.96
C PRO A 74 10.89 -18.00 -0.21
N HIS A 75 11.10 -19.28 -0.54
CA HIS A 75 10.41 -19.93 -1.64
C HIS A 75 8.89 -19.96 -1.38
N PRO A 76 8.02 -19.65 -2.35
CA PRO A 76 6.56 -19.72 -2.19
C PRO A 76 6.07 -21.08 -1.67
N GLN A 77 6.76 -22.18 -2.02
CA GLN A 77 6.47 -23.54 -1.56
C GLN A 77 6.63 -23.73 -0.03
N PHE A 78 7.41 -22.86 0.62
CA PHE A 78 7.54 -22.80 2.08
C PHE A 78 6.22 -22.37 2.75
N ILE A 79 5.35 -21.72 1.99
CA ILE A 79 4.07 -21.16 2.44
C ILE A 79 2.91 -22.09 2.06
N SER A 80 3.07 -22.93 1.02
CA SER A 80 1.98 -23.76 0.47
C SER A 80 1.93 -25.21 0.99
N HIS A 81 3.07 -25.82 1.39
CA HIS A 81 3.15 -27.27 1.68
C HIS A 81 3.10 -27.65 3.16
N SER A 82 2.56 -26.79 4.03
CA SER A 82 2.19 -27.21 5.38
C SER A 82 0.89 -26.53 5.79
N PRO A 83 0.06 -27.17 6.63
CA PRO A 83 -0.89 -26.44 7.44
C PRO A 83 -0.07 -25.59 8.42
N VAL A 84 0.53 -24.51 7.92
CA VAL A 84 1.50 -23.72 8.66
C VAL A 84 0.72 -22.96 9.72
N PRO A 85 0.95 -23.20 11.03
CA PRO A 85 0.35 -22.36 12.06
C PRO A 85 0.77 -20.91 11.83
N ALA A 86 -0.14 -19.95 12.02
CA ALA A 86 0.08 -18.52 11.78
C ALA A 86 1.42 -17.96 12.32
N VAL A 87 1.97 -18.59 13.36
CA VAL A 87 3.28 -18.32 13.97
C VAL A 87 4.47 -18.51 13.01
N MET A 88 4.41 -19.48 12.10
CA MET A 88 5.48 -19.74 11.12
C MET A 88 5.40 -18.77 9.94
N SER A 89 4.20 -18.40 9.48
CA SER A 89 4.00 -17.34 8.48
C SER A 89 4.43 -15.96 9.01
N PHE A 90 4.17 -15.68 10.30
CA PHE A 90 4.68 -14.50 11.01
C PHE A 90 6.20 -14.41 10.98
N SER A 91 6.88 -15.53 11.26
CA SER A 91 8.34 -15.60 11.22
C SER A 91 8.83 -15.28 9.81
N LEU A 92 8.35 -15.98 8.78
CA LEU A 92 8.86 -15.86 7.40
C LEU A 92 8.75 -14.44 6.83
N THR A 93 7.67 -13.74 7.16
CA THR A 93 7.40 -12.39 6.64
C THR A 93 8.32 -11.35 7.28
N LYS A 94 8.52 -11.42 8.61
CA LYS A 94 9.58 -10.64 9.31
C LYS A 94 10.98 -10.98 8.78
N CYS A 95 11.20 -12.24 8.42
CA CYS A 95 12.48 -12.73 7.91
C CYS A 95 12.80 -12.28 6.48
N SER A 96 11.89 -11.60 5.78
CA SER A 96 12.11 -11.14 4.40
C SER A 96 12.17 -9.63 4.26
N TRP A 97 11.76 -8.89 5.30
CA TRP A 97 11.72 -7.43 5.23
C TRP A 97 13.11 -6.82 4.99
N TRP A 98 14.15 -7.36 5.63
CA TRP A 98 15.53 -6.87 5.45
C TRP A 98 16.07 -7.16 4.03
N ILE A 99 15.58 -8.21 3.36
CA ILE A 99 15.88 -8.47 1.93
C ILE A 99 15.20 -7.39 1.08
N TYR A 100 13.91 -7.15 1.30
CA TYR A 100 13.18 -6.11 0.59
C TYR A 100 13.79 -4.72 0.80
N ALA A 101 14.22 -4.41 2.03
CA ALA A 101 14.88 -3.17 2.38
C ALA A 101 16.20 -3.01 1.62
N ALA A 102 17.03 -4.07 1.57
CA ALA A 102 18.27 -4.08 0.78
C ALA A 102 18.03 -3.85 -0.71
N ASN A 103 16.98 -4.45 -1.28
CA ASN A 103 16.58 -4.19 -2.66
C ASN A 103 16.16 -2.74 -2.89
N SER A 104 15.39 -2.17 -1.95
CA SER A 104 14.84 -0.80 -2.04
C SER A 104 15.90 0.29 -1.95
N VAL A 105 16.97 0.08 -1.18
CA VAL A 105 18.09 1.03 -1.06
C VAL A 105 19.15 0.87 -2.15
N SER A 106 18.97 -0.09 -3.07
CA SER A 106 19.88 -0.37 -4.18
C SER A 106 19.45 0.42 -5.42
N SER A 107 20.44 0.95 -6.16
CA SER A 107 20.20 1.64 -7.43
C SER A 107 21.25 1.17 -8.44
N PRO A 108 20.85 0.42 -9.49
CA PRO A 108 19.51 -0.12 -9.73
C PRO A 108 19.07 -1.16 -8.67
N PRO A 109 17.76 -1.47 -8.56
CA PRO A 109 17.30 -2.54 -7.67
C PRO A 109 17.94 -3.89 -8.06
N ILE A 110 18.25 -4.71 -7.06
CA ILE A 110 18.92 -6.02 -7.21
C ILE A 110 17.99 -7.01 -7.93
N MET A 111 16.70 -6.97 -7.63
CA MET A 111 15.66 -7.78 -8.26
C MET A 111 14.36 -6.99 -8.48
N PRO A 112 13.50 -7.41 -9.42
CA PRO A 112 12.18 -6.82 -9.61
C PRO A 112 11.33 -6.89 -8.33
N PHE A 113 10.61 -5.82 -7.99
CA PHE A 113 9.75 -5.80 -6.80
C PHE A 113 8.61 -6.82 -6.85
N THR A 114 8.21 -7.24 -8.04
CA THR A 114 7.18 -8.28 -8.26
C THR A 114 7.60 -9.65 -7.76
N ASP A 115 8.90 -9.94 -7.66
CA ASP A 115 9.41 -11.22 -7.18
C ASP A 115 9.23 -11.38 -5.66
N PHE A 116 8.93 -10.28 -4.95
CA PHE A 116 8.57 -10.34 -3.52
C PHE A 116 7.10 -10.68 -3.30
N TYR A 117 6.25 -10.64 -4.35
CA TYR A 117 4.83 -10.92 -4.20
C TYR A 117 4.61 -12.40 -3.93
N ASN A 118 3.85 -12.67 -2.87
CA ASN A 118 3.39 -14.00 -2.57
C ASN A 118 1.98 -14.22 -3.11
N ILE A 119 1.92 -14.74 -4.34
CA ILE A 119 0.66 -15.07 -5.01
C ILE A 119 -0.19 -16.12 -4.28
N THR A 120 0.41 -16.94 -3.40
CA THR A 120 -0.38 -17.93 -2.63
C THR A 120 -1.33 -17.26 -1.66
N LEU A 121 -1.06 -16.00 -1.31
CA LEU A 121 -1.94 -15.22 -0.44
C LEU A 121 -3.18 -14.73 -1.20
N ASP A 122 -3.18 -14.65 -2.53
CA ASP A 122 -4.25 -14.02 -3.33
C ASP A 122 -5.65 -14.64 -3.09
N HIS A 123 -5.71 -15.88 -2.58
CA HIS A 123 -6.95 -16.58 -2.25
C HIS A 123 -7.42 -16.41 -0.80
N MET A 124 -6.65 -15.74 0.06
CA MET A 124 -7.01 -15.50 1.46
C MET A 124 -8.12 -14.46 1.60
N ASP A 125 -8.89 -14.53 2.69
CA ASP A 125 -9.81 -13.45 3.07
C ASP A 125 -9.02 -12.27 3.64
N PHE A 126 -8.57 -11.40 2.75
CA PHE A 126 -7.84 -10.19 3.13
C PHE A 126 -8.68 -9.18 3.91
N MET A 127 -10.01 -9.33 3.95
CA MET A 127 -10.84 -8.40 4.70
C MET A 127 -10.80 -8.66 6.19
N GLU A 128 -10.69 -9.92 6.60
CA GLU A 128 -10.46 -10.25 8.01
C GLU A 128 -9.05 -9.82 8.45
N GLU A 129 -8.04 -10.07 7.60
CA GLU A 129 -6.67 -9.59 7.81
C GLU A 129 -6.61 -8.06 7.93
N TYR A 130 -7.27 -7.34 7.02
CA TYR A 130 -7.31 -5.88 7.04
C TYR A 130 -8.00 -5.34 8.30
N ARG A 131 -9.13 -5.93 8.71
CA ARG A 131 -9.81 -5.54 9.97
C ARG A 131 -8.94 -5.83 11.18
N THR A 132 -8.24 -6.96 11.19
CA THR A 132 -7.31 -7.33 12.25
C THR A 132 -6.19 -6.29 12.32
N TRP A 133 -5.61 -5.91 11.19
CA TRP A 133 -4.61 -4.85 11.12
C TRP A 133 -5.16 -3.47 11.54
N GLN A 134 -6.36 -3.08 11.12
CA GLN A 134 -6.94 -1.80 11.52
C GLN A 134 -7.19 -1.72 13.04
N ASN A 135 -7.72 -2.79 13.63
CA ASN A 135 -8.07 -2.83 15.06
C ASN A 135 -6.84 -3.00 15.96
N TYR A 136 -5.80 -3.68 15.46
CA TYR A 136 -4.68 -4.17 16.26
C TYR A 136 -3.31 -3.81 15.68
N GLY A 137 -3.23 -2.84 14.76
CA GLY A 137 -2.03 -2.55 13.96
C GLY A 137 -0.76 -2.21 14.76
N ASN A 138 -0.92 -1.71 15.98
CA ASN A 138 0.16 -1.43 16.93
C ASN A 138 0.36 -2.53 18.00
N SER A 139 -0.37 -3.65 17.90
CA SER A 139 -0.23 -4.78 18.81
C SER A 139 0.80 -5.79 18.28
N ASN A 140 1.24 -6.70 19.15
CA ASN A 140 2.09 -7.84 18.76
C ASN A 140 1.39 -8.88 17.88
N ARG A 141 0.13 -8.67 17.46
CA ARG A 141 -0.57 -9.59 16.55
C ARG A 141 -0.05 -9.43 15.13
N PHE A 142 0.20 -10.56 14.50
CA PHE A 142 0.57 -10.63 13.09
C PHE A 142 -0.61 -10.25 12.21
N SER A 143 -0.33 -9.46 11.17
CA SER A 143 -1.17 -9.42 9.97
C SER A 143 -0.29 -9.26 8.74
N PHE A 144 -0.67 -9.88 7.63
CA PHE A 144 0.00 -9.70 6.35
C PHE A 144 -0.08 -8.24 5.85
N CYS A 145 -1.07 -7.48 6.29
CA CYS A 145 -1.20 -6.05 5.97
C CYS A 145 -0.06 -5.19 6.55
N GLN A 146 0.68 -5.69 7.55
CA GLN A 146 1.89 -5.03 8.09
C GLN A 146 3.07 -5.09 7.09
N PHE A 147 2.99 -5.95 6.07
CA PHE A 147 4.06 -6.17 5.10
C PHE A 147 3.54 -5.99 3.67
N PRO A 148 3.25 -4.75 3.21
CA PRO A 148 2.66 -4.54 1.88
C PRO A 148 3.51 -5.07 0.71
N PHE A 149 4.82 -5.21 0.88
CA PHE A 149 5.72 -5.67 -0.18
C PHE A 149 5.47 -7.11 -0.63
N ILE A 150 4.88 -7.97 0.22
CA ILE A 150 4.51 -9.34 -0.15
C ILE A 150 3.14 -9.43 -0.83
N LEU A 151 2.32 -8.40 -0.72
CA LEU A 151 0.96 -8.41 -1.28
C LEU A 151 1.02 -8.10 -2.77
N SER A 152 0.33 -8.91 -3.57
CA SER A 152 0.18 -8.66 -5.00
C SER A 152 -0.59 -7.36 -5.26
N THR A 153 -0.52 -6.86 -6.49
CA THR A 153 -1.29 -5.68 -6.92
C THR A 153 -2.79 -5.94 -6.86
N VAL A 154 -3.24 -7.17 -7.13
CA VAL A 154 -4.65 -7.59 -7.06
C VAL A 154 -5.17 -7.45 -5.62
N VAL A 155 -4.39 -7.95 -4.66
CA VAL A 155 -4.74 -7.88 -3.23
C VAL A 155 -4.74 -6.45 -2.72
N LYS A 156 -3.69 -5.68 -3.00
CA LYS A 156 -3.61 -4.25 -2.63
C LYS A 156 -4.81 -3.47 -3.14
N LYS A 157 -5.17 -3.69 -4.41
CA LYS A 157 -6.37 -3.08 -5.01
C LYS A 157 -7.63 -3.50 -4.26
N ALA A 158 -7.81 -4.78 -3.94
CA ALA A 158 -8.98 -5.26 -3.22
C ALA A 158 -9.11 -4.64 -1.82
N ILE A 159 -8.01 -4.55 -1.07
CA ILE A 159 -7.96 -3.91 0.26
C ILE A 159 -8.34 -2.43 0.15
N ILE A 160 -7.69 -1.67 -0.73
CA ILE A 160 -7.92 -0.22 -0.90
C ILE A 160 -9.37 0.03 -1.35
N GLN A 161 -9.87 -0.75 -2.31
CA GLN A 161 -11.24 -0.65 -2.79
C GLN A 161 -12.22 -0.87 -1.64
N LYS A 162 -12.03 -1.93 -0.85
CA LYS A 162 -12.98 -2.27 0.19
C LYS A 162 -12.94 -1.29 1.36
N ASP A 163 -11.77 -0.82 1.75
CA ASP A 163 -11.62 0.25 2.74
C ASP A 163 -12.34 1.51 2.28
N SER A 164 -12.20 1.90 1.01
CA SER A 164 -12.90 3.07 0.46
C SER A 164 -14.42 2.93 0.55
N GLU A 165 -14.97 1.74 0.25
CA GLU A 165 -16.41 1.45 0.38
C GLU A 165 -16.88 1.55 1.83
N GLN A 166 -16.10 1.02 2.78
CA GLN A 166 -16.41 1.06 4.19
C GLN A 166 -16.37 2.50 4.74
N GLN A 167 -15.36 3.28 4.38
CA GLN A 167 -15.28 4.70 4.76
C GLN A 167 -16.45 5.50 4.17
N MET A 168 -16.85 5.21 2.92
CA MET A 168 -17.99 5.84 2.27
C MET A 168 -19.31 5.58 3.01
N ILE A 169 -19.57 4.33 3.38
CA ILE A 169 -20.75 3.96 4.17
C ILE A 169 -20.71 4.61 5.56
N SER A 170 -19.53 4.58 6.20
CA SER A 170 -19.34 5.18 7.53
C SER A 170 -19.63 6.69 7.52
N GLN A 171 -19.09 7.42 6.54
CA GLN A 171 -19.27 8.87 6.40
C GLN A 171 -20.75 9.24 6.17
N ALA A 172 -21.44 8.49 5.32
CA ALA A 172 -22.87 8.68 5.07
C ALA A 172 -23.71 8.41 6.33
N ARG A 173 -23.40 7.32 7.06
CA ARG A 173 -24.08 6.97 8.31
C ARG A 173 -23.85 8.02 9.40
N GLN A 174 -22.62 8.51 9.57
CA GLN A 174 -22.31 9.57 10.53
C GLN A 174 -23.10 10.85 10.23
N SER A 175 -23.17 11.24 8.96
CA SER A 175 -23.97 12.40 8.53
C SER A 175 -25.46 12.21 8.83
N LEU A 176 -26.00 11.02 8.55
CA LEU A 176 -27.39 10.68 8.84
C LEU A 176 -27.70 10.76 10.33
N VAL A 177 -26.90 10.07 11.16
CA VAL A 177 -27.06 10.04 12.62
C VAL A 177 -27.00 11.46 13.19
N SER A 178 -26.04 12.27 12.75
CA SER A 178 -25.89 13.65 13.23
C SER A 178 -27.14 14.52 12.99
N LYS A 179 -27.81 14.38 11.83
CA LYS A 179 -29.05 15.11 11.52
C LYS A 179 -30.25 14.59 12.29
N VAL A 180 -30.35 13.26 12.44
CA VAL A 180 -31.42 12.62 13.23
C VAL A 180 -31.34 13.01 14.70
N SER A 181 -30.15 13.01 15.30
CA SER A 181 -29.93 13.46 16.68
C SER A 181 -30.35 14.92 16.90
N ARG A 182 -30.26 15.77 15.87
CA ARG A 182 -30.72 17.16 15.89
C ARG A 182 -32.20 17.34 15.54
N ARG A 183 -32.96 16.24 15.37
CA ARG A 183 -34.39 16.22 14.96
C ARG A 183 -34.66 17.02 13.67
N GLN A 184 -33.69 17.09 12.78
CA GLN A 184 -33.82 17.79 11.49
C GLN A 184 -34.47 16.88 10.45
N ARG A 185 -35.14 17.49 9.46
CA ARG A 185 -35.64 16.73 8.30
C ARG A 185 -34.46 16.11 7.54
N VAL A 186 -34.60 14.83 7.23
CA VAL A 186 -33.62 14.02 6.54
C VAL A 186 -33.94 14.04 5.04
N ASP A 187 -32.96 14.42 4.23
CA ASP A 187 -33.01 14.33 2.76
C ASP A 187 -31.99 13.29 2.29
N MET A 188 -32.39 12.36 1.44
CA MET A 188 -31.52 11.32 0.90
C MET A 188 -30.25 11.87 0.22
N ASN A 189 -30.27 13.11 -0.28
CA ASN A 189 -29.07 13.75 -0.81
C ASN A 189 -27.93 13.86 0.21
N LEU A 190 -28.20 13.83 1.52
CA LEU A 190 -27.18 13.91 2.58
C LEU A 190 -26.19 12.74 2.57
N LEU A 191 -26.58 11.61 1.97
CA LEU A 191 -25.77 10.38 1.89
C LEU A 191 -24.69 10.44 0.80
N PHE A 192 -24.74 11.47 -0.06
CA PHE A 192 -23.89 11.62 -1.23
C PHE A 192 -23.08 12.92 -1.15
N LEU A 193 -21.90 12.90 -1.79
CA LEU A 193 -21.20 14.13 -2.17
C LEU A 193 -21.82 14.61 -3.48
N ASN A 194 -22.77 15.55 -3.39
CA ASN A 194 -23.41 16.10 -4.57
C ASN A 194 -22.56 17.26 -5.12
N ILE A 195 -22.08 17.15 -6.35
CA ILE A 195 -21.32 18.19 -7.04
C ILE A 195 -22.19 18.77 -8.15
N LYS A 196 -22.54 20.05 -8.05
CA LYS A 196 -23.39 20.75 -9.02
C LYS A 196 -22.58 21.79 -9.78
N VAL A 197 -22.44 21.61 -11.09
CA VAL A 197 -21.51 22.40 -11.91
C VAL A 197 -22.14 22.83 -13.23
N ARG A 198 -21.71 23.97 -13.76
CA ARG A 198 -22.09 24.44 -15.10
C ARG A 198 -21.03 24.00 -16.11
N ARG A 199 -21.44 23.54 -17.30
CA ARG A 199 -20.49 23.16 -18.35
C ARG A 199 -19.51 24.29 -18.71
N ALA A 200 -20.02 25.52 -18.76
CA ALA A 200 -19.22 26.71 -19.10
C ALA A 200 -18.18 27.09 -18.03
N GLN A 201 -18.40 26.69 -16.76
CA GLN A 201 -17.51 27.02 -15.63
C GLN A 201 -17.12 25.75 -14.87
N LEU A 202 -16.87 24.66 -15.61
CA LEU A 202 -16.67 23.33 -15.05
C LEU A 202 -15.56 23.30 -14.01
N LEU A 203 -14.35 23.77 -14.36
CA LEU A 203 -13.19 23.76 -13.47
C LEU A 203 -13.46 24.56 -12.19
N THR A 204 -13.80 25.84 -12.33
CA THR A 204 -14.05 26.74 -11.18
C THR A 204 -15.17 26.22 -10.28
N ASP A 205 -16.32 25.84 -10.84
CA ASP A 205 -17.44 25.32 -10.04
C ASP A 205 -17.05 24.02 -9.32
N SER A 206 -16.26 23.14 -9.95
CA SER A 206 -15.79 21.90 -9.35
C SER A 206 -14.87 22.16 -8.17
N LEU A 207 -13.89 23.05 -8.35
CA LEU A 207 -12.94 23.43 -7.31
C LEU A 207 -13.67 24.08 -6.11
N ASP A 208 -14.63 24.97 -6.37
CA ASP A 208 -15.44 25.62 -5.33
C ASP A 208 -16.32 24.63 -4.57
N GLU A 209 -16.92 23.66 -5.26
CA GLU A 209 -17.76 22.63 -4.66
C GLU A 209 -16.92 21.68 -3.77
N LEU A 210 -15.76 21.22 -4.25
CA LEU A 210 -14.85 20.37 -3.49
C LEU A 210 -14.30 21.09 -2.24
N THR A 211 -13.95 22.37 -2.39
CA THR A 211 -13.44 23.19 -1.28
C THR A 211 -14.51 23.41 -0.20
N ARG A 212 -15.75 23.70 -0.58
CA ARG A 212 -16.86 23.88 0.38
C ARG A 212 -17.28 22.58 1.06
N LYS A 213 -17.08 21.42 0.42
CA LYS A 213 -17.57 20.11 0.88
C LYS A 213 -16.45 19.19 1.39
N ARG A 214 -15.36 19.75 1.90
CA ARG A 214 -14.19 18.99 2.42
C ARG A 214 -14.54 17.88 3.41
N CYS A 215 -15.53 18.11 4.28
CA CYS A 215 -15.98 17.10 5.25
C CYS A 215 -16.74 15.92 4.61
N ASP A 216 -17.19 16.04 3.37
CA ASP A 216 -18.05 15.08 2.69
C ASP A 216 -17.34 14.33 1.56
N LEU A 217 -16.05 14.59 1.32
CA LEU A 217 -15.28 14.05 0.20
C LEU A 217 -15.24 12.52 0.14
N LYS A 218 -15.40 11.85 1.29
CA LYS A 218 -15.44 10.38 1.37
C LYS A 218 -16.82 9.78 1.07
N LYS A 219 -17.87 10.59 0.88
CA LYS A 219 -19.21 10.09 0.51
C LYS A 219 -19.24 9.69 -0.97
N LYS A 220 -20.28 8.94 -1.35
CA LYS A 220 -20.49 8.55 -2.75
C LYS A 220 -20.70 9.80 -3.60
N LEU A 221 -19.86 10.02 -4.61
CA LEU A 221 -19.97 11.13 -5.54
C LEU A 221 -21.24 11.01 -6.38
N LYS A 222 -21.92 12.14 -6.59
CA LYS A 222 -23.03 12.30 -7.53
C LYS A 222 -22.88 13.65 -8.22
N VAL A 223 -22.81 13.65 -9.54
CA VAL A 223 -22.63 14.88 -10.32
C VAL A 223 -23.95 15.32 -10.95
N THR A 224 -24.19 16.62 -11.03
CA THR A 224 -25.33 17.20 -11.74
C THR A 224 -24.89 18.44 -12.52
N PHE A 225 -25.14 18.42 -13.84
CA PHE A 225 -24.95 19.60 -14.67
C PHE A 225 -26.16 20.53 -14.56
N VAL A 226 -25.91 21.82 -14.34
CA VAL A 226 -26.97 22.82 -14.19
C VAL A 226 -27.78 22.93 -15.48
N GLY A 227 -29.10 22.76 -15.38
CA GLY A 227 -30.02 22.85 -16.52
C GLY A 227 -30.18 21.54 -17.30
N GLU A 228 -29.49 20.46 -16.92
CA GLU A 228 -29.60 19.16 -17.56
C GLU A 228 -30.43 18.20 -16.71
N ALA A 229 -31.44 17.58 -17.33
CA ALA A 229 -32.18 16.50 -16.69
C ALA A 229 -31.34 15.22 -16.75
N GLY A 230 -30.92 14.71 -15.59
CA GLY A 230 -30.16 13.47 -15.53
C GLY A 230 -30.01 12.95 -14.11
N LEU A 231 -30.35 11.68 -13.91
CA LEU A 231 -29.98 10.94 -12.71
C LEU A 231 -28.61 10.30 -12.94
N ASP A 232 -27.63 10.67 -12.14
CA ASP A 232 -26.28 10.13 -12.28
C ASP A 232 -26.23 8.66 -11.81
N MET A 233 -26.23 7.75 -12.80
CA MET A 233 -25.96 6.32 -12.63
C MET A 233 -24.48 5.99 -12.90
N GLY A 234 -23.59 6.98 -12.83
CA GLY A 234 -22.15 6.90 -13.08
C GLY A 234 -21.72 7.54 -14.40
N GLY A 235 -22.64 7.75 -15.34
CA GLY A 235 -22.36 8.39 -16.63
C GLY A 235 -21.92 9.85 -16.49
N LEU A 236 -22.66 10.64 -15.70
CA LEU A 236 -22.35 12.05 -15.49
C LEU A 236 -21.08 12.22 -14.66
N THR A 237 -20.87 11.38 -13.65
CA THR A 237 -19.62 11.33 -12.89
C THR A 237 -18.42 11.06 -13.80
N LYS A 238 -18.52 10.08 -14.72
CA LYS A 238 -17.44 9.76 -15.67
C LYS A 238 -17.17 10.93 -16.61
N GLU A 239 -18.21 11.53 -17.17
CA GLU A 239 -18.08 12.70 -18.05
C GLU A 239 -17.40 13.87 -17.32
N TRP A 240 -17.86 14.17 -16.11
CA TRP A 240 -17.30 15.23 -15.27
C TRP A 240 -15.81 15.04 -15.02
N PHE A 241 -15.37 13.84 -14.60
CA PHE A 241 -13.94 13.56 -14.43
C PHE A 241 -13.15 13.72 -15.73
N LEU A 242 -13.67 13.23 -16.85
CA LEU A 242 -12.98 13.34 -18.14
C LEU A 242 -12.80 14.80 -18.57
N LEU A 243 -13.83 15.62 -18.43
CA LEU A 243 -13.76 17.04 -18.78
C LEU A 243 -12.86 17.81 -17.81
N LEU A 244 -12.96 17.53 -16.50
CA LEU A 244 -12.15 18.19 -15.47
C LEU A 244 -10.66 17.89 -15.65
N VAL A 245 -10.29 16.61 -15.84
CA VAL A 245 -8.91 16.20 -16.12
C VAL A 245 -8.39 16.86 -17.40
N ARG A 246 -9.19 16.92 -18.47
CA ARG A 246 -8.78 17.61 -19.71
C ARG A 246 -8.48 19.09 -19.49
N GLN A 247 -9.26 19.79 -18.67
CA GLN A 247 -9.03 21.21 -18.36
C GLN A 247 -7.79 21.38 -17.47
N ILE A 248 -7.60 20.52 -16.46
CA ILE A 248 -6.45 20.57 -15.54
C ILE A 248 -5.12 20.35 -16.29
N PHE A 249 -5.09 19.40 -17.24
CA PHE A 249 -3.89 19.11 -18.02
C PHE A 249 -3.77 19.99 -19.29
N HIS A 250 -4.65 20.97 -19.48
CA HIS A 250 -4.56 21.89 -20.61
C HIS A 250 -3.38 22.85 -20.42
N THR A 251 -2.62 23.11 -21.49
CA THR A 251 -1.44 23.98 -21.43
C THR A 251 -1.77 25.39 -20.96
N ASP A 252 -2.92 25.93 -21.37
CA ASP A 252 -3.38 27.27 -20.96
C ASP A 252 -3.66 27.39 -19.46
N TYR A 253 -3.98 26.29 -18.78
CA TYR A 253 -4.18 26.33 -17.33
C TYR A 253 -2.84 26.31 -16.56
N GLY A 254 -1.77 25.80 -17.19
CA GLY A 254 -0.40 26.01 -16.72
C GLY A 254 0.05 25.17 -15.52
N MET A 255 -0.79 24.27 -14.99
CA MET A 255 -0.42 23.42 -13.84
C MET A 255 0.56 22.29 -14.20
N PHE A 256 0.44 21.74 -15.42
CA PHE A 256 1.23 20.60 -15.87
C PHE A 256 1.86 20.86 -17.25
N THR A 257 3.06 20.31 -17.46
CA THR A 257 3.78 20.32 -18.73
C THR A 257 3.87 18.92 -19.30
N TYR A 258 3.58 18.75 -20.58
CA TYR A 258 3.73 17.46 -21.26
C TYR A 258 5.18 17.18 -21.66
N MET A 259 5.74 16.10 -21.14
CA MET A 259 7.07 15.60 -21.48
C MET A 259 6.97 14.62 -22.66
N LYS A 260 7.45 15.04 -23.83
CA LYS A 260 7.38 14.24 -25.08
C LYS A 260 8.14 12.92 -24.96
N ASP A 261 9.30 12.93 -24.31
CA ASP A 261 10.19 11.77 -24.23
C ASP A 261 9.59 10.62 -23.41
N SER A 262 8.93 10.94 -22.29
CA SER A 262 8.28 9.96 -21.41
C SER A 262 6.81 9.73 -21.74
N ARG A 263 6.21 10.58 -22.58
CA ARG A 263 4.76 10.65 -22.85
C ARG A 263 3.93 10.83 -21.56
N CYS A 264 4.47 11.57 -20.60
CA CYS A 264 3.84 11.85 -19.30
C CYS A 264 3.69 13.35 -19.07
N HIS A 265 2.78 13.73 -18.18
CA HIS A 265 2.69 15.10 -17.68
C HIS A 265 3.53 15.24 -16.40
N TRP A 266 4.22 16.36 -16.25
CA TRP A 266 4.94 16.74 -15.03
C TRP A 266 4.42 18.05 -14.48
N PHE A 267 4.62 18.30 -13.19
CA PHE A 267 4.31 19.60 -12.59
C PHE A 267 5.04 20.71 -13.33
N SER A 268 4.32 21.79 -13.66
CA SER A 268 4.92 22.96 -14.29
C SER A 268 5.95 23.59 -13.36
N SER A 269 7.07 24.03 -13.94
CA SER A 269 8.13 24.77 -13.24
C SER A 269 7.86 26.28 -13.16
N TRP A 270 6.76 26.74 -13.76
CA TRP A 270 6.39 28.15 -13.75
C TRP A 270 5.93 28.56 -12.35
N LYS A 271 6.17 29.83 -11.97
CA LYS A 271 5.70 30.35 -10.69
C LYS A 271 4.18 30.23 -10.65
N CYS A 272 3.69 29.38 -9.76
CA CYS A 272 2.26 29.27 -9.50
C CYS A 272 1.94 30.22 -8.35
N ASP A 273 1.05 31.17 -8.60
CA ASP A 273 0.59 32.11 -7.58
C ASP A 273 -0.34 31.45 -6.55
N ASN A 274 -0.85 30.23 -6.83
CA ASN A 274 -1.86 29.57 -6.01
C ASN A 274 -1.64 28.04 -5.83
N TYR A 275 -0.78 27.67 -4.87
CA TYR A 275 -0.54 26.27 -4.49
C TYR A 275 -1.79 25.51 -4.01
N SER A 276 -2.86 26.22 -3.64
CA SER A 276 -4.11 25.58 -3.20
C SER A 276 -4.81 24.82 -4.33
N GLU A 277 -4.61 25.23 -5.59
CA GLU A 277 -5.15 24.54 -6.77
C GLU A 277 -4.50 23.18 -6.96
N PHE A 278 -3.19 23.06 -6.75
CA PHE A 278 -2.49 21.75 -6.76
C PHE A 278 -3.01 20.81 -5.68
N GLN A 279 -3.24 21.33 -4.47
CA GLN A 279 -3.82 20.54 -3.39
C GLN A 279 -5.22 20.04 -3.77
N LEU A 280 -6.03 20.91 -4.38
CA LEU A 280 -7.41 20.62 -4.72
C LEU A 280 -7.53 19.64 -5.90
N VAL A 281 -6.62 19.71 -6.87
CA VAL A 281 -6.48 18.70 -7.93
C VAL A 281 -6.06 17.33 -7.37
N GLY A 282 -5.26 17.32 -6.30
CA GLY A 282 -4.83 16.09 -5.64
C GLY A 282 -5.84 15.52 -4.61
N THR A 283 -6.90 16.25 -4.30
CA THR A 283 -7.93 15.88 -3.30
C THR A 283 -8.93 14.88 -3.87
#